data_AF-A0A1C6SV79-F1
#
_entry.id   AF-A0A1C6SV79-F1
#
_cell.length_a   1.000
_cell.length_b   1.000
_cell.length_c   1.000
_cell.angle_alpha   90.00
_cell.angle_beta   90.00
_cell.angle_gamma   90.00
#
_symmetry.space_group_name_H-M   'P 1'
#
loop_
_entity.id
_entity.type
_entity.pdbx_description
1 polymer ?
#
loop_
_entity_poly.entity_id
_entity_poly.type
_entity_poly.pdbx_seq_one_letter_code
_entity_poly.pdbx_strand_id
1 'polypeptide(L)'
;MKLLTRPRLTAEEIAAARSAEVRADVDRARQLDALQRERAAADRAEERRAERDRARAEKRRRKALAKARAQRRARRRALASVVRTVGPLLLVNLAAIGGQAAYGFTRTPAAWPVLARLLVAVVYAATVESISLYVNWHAHDALLNDSPSTAAAMRRRAYGIAAVVAVVNYSHFDDEGWTPTPFAVGSGMASLLSPWLWGLHTRRAHDMQLLRQELRDETGATFDRRRKRAFPVRTWRAQRWSIEHSVRDPREAWTGYHAERAARLAALPGGRLRTALAVLRGLDLRAQAAPAEPTPEPVSLDDPDIQACAEVRERMRGIRDRYGAGAARIAAADRDPRRWIDLRAAGCGTSLTRRTSLRTCAALRPLRILRRWKLRSTVRRRMHRMRGPVRRGSTRRRYPASTTRPAATDVRRCRPGRRLGWPRRTTGLWPSTDARRSAGTWRRRRVCTCDREPVEARRRPK
;
A
#
# COMPACT_ATOMS: atom_id res chain seq x y z
N MET A 1 -113.90 -34.50 29.49
CA MET A 1 -112.62 -35.23 29.56
C MET A 1 -112.71 -36.48 28.68
N LYS A 2 -112.17 -36.44 27.45
CA LYS A 2 -112.09 -37.63 26.59
C LYS A 2 -110.83 -38.41 27.00
N LEU A 3 -111.02 -39.43 27.84
CA LEU A 3 -109.99 -40.41 28.14
C LEU A 3 -109.74 -41.22 26.86
N LEU A 4 -108.69 -40.87 26.12
CA LEU A 4 -108.23 -41.63 24.98
C LEU A 4 -107.75 -43.00 25.48
N THR A 5 -108.60 -44.00 25.31
CA THR A 5 -108.34 -45.41 25.56
C THR A 5 -107.09 -45.81 24.77
N ARG A 6 -105.95 -46.01 25.46
CA ARG A 6 -104.75 -46.56 24.83
C ARG A 6 -105.07 -47.98 24.37
N PRO A 7 -104.89 -48.33 23.09
CA PRO A 7 -105.04 -49.70 22.64
C PRO A 7 -104.04 -50.59 23.40
N ARG A 8 -104.50 -51.75 23.89
CA ARG A 8 -103.63 -52.77 24.47
C ARG A 8 -102.76 -53.32 23.34
N LEU A 9 -101.50 -52.89 23.31
CA LEU A 9 -100.48 -53.44 22.41
C LEU A 9 -100.41 -54.95 22.61
N THR A 10 -100.50 -55.69 21.52
CA THR A 10 -100.36 -57.14 21.48
C THR A 10 -98.93 -57.56 21.84
N ALA A 11 -98.74 -58.79 22.32
CA ALA A 11 -97.41 -59.29 22.71
C ALA A 11 -96.39 -59.23 21.56
N GLU A 12 -96.86 -59.41 20.32
CA GLU A 12 -96.06 -59.28 19.10
C GLU A 12 -95.63 -57.84 18.83
N GLU A 13 -96.49 -56.85 19.05
CA GLU A 13 -96.16 -55.42 18.89
C GLU A 13 -95.12 -54.97 19.93
N ILE A 14 -95.18 -55.50 21.16
CA ILE A 14 -94.18 -55.23 22.21
C ILE A 14 -92.83 -55.86 21.84
N ALA A 15 -92.81 -57.08 21.28
CA ALA A 15 -91.59 -57.73 20.81
C ALA A 15 -90.98 -56.99 19.61
N ALA A 16 -91.82 -56.54 18.67
CA ALA A 16 -91.40 -55.73 17.52
C ALA A 16 -90.81 -54.39 17.96
N ALA A 17 -91.46 -53.68 18.90
CA ALA A 17 -90.96 -52.42 19.45
C ALA A 17 -89.60 -52.59 20.14
N ARG A 18 -89.42 -53.62 20.97
CA ARG A 18 -88.12 -53.93 21.60
C ARG A 18 -87.03 -54.24 20.58
N SER A 19 -87.36 -54.99 19.53
CA SER A 19 -86.40 -55.29 18.46
C SER A 19 -86.00 -54.03 17.67
N ALA A 20 -86.93 -53.08 17.50
CA ALA A 20 -86.68 -51.80 16.86
C ALA A 20 -85.81 -50.88 17.73
N GLU A 21 -86.04 -50.84 19.05
CA GLU A 21 -85.21 -50.11 20.02
C GLU A 21 -83.78 -50.65 20.04
N VAL A 22 -83.59 -51.97 20.11
CA VAL A 22 -82.25 -52.59 20.07
C VAL A 22 -81.52 -52.26 18.76
N ARG A 23 -82.21 -52.27 17.61
CA ARG A 23 -81.61 -51.85 16.33
C ARG A 23 -81.23 -50.38 16.33
N ALA A 24 -82.09 -49.51 16.84
CA ALA A 24 -81.83 -48.07 16.94
C ALA A 24 -80.64 -47.77 17.86
N ASP A 25 -80.49 -48.49 18.97
CA ASP A 25 -79.35 -48.34 19.88
C ASP A 25 -78.04 -48.86 19.27
N VAL A 26 -78.08 -49.97 18.54
CA VAL A 26 -76.92 -50.49 17.80
C VAL A 26 -76.49 -49.49 16.71
N ASP A 27 -77.43 -48.90 15.97
CA ASP A 27 -77.11 -47.93 14.93
C ASP A 27 -76.61 -46.60 15.53
N ARG A 28 -77.17 -46.16 16.67
CA ARG A 28 -76.66 -45.01 17.43
C ARG A 28 -75.23 -45.27 17.93
N ALA A 29 -74.94 -46.47 18.44
CA ALA A 29 -73.59 -46.84 18.88
C ALA A 29 -72.59 -46.83 17.71
N ARG A 30 -72.97 -47.34 16.54
CA ARG A 30 -72.16 -47.29 15.31
C ARG A 30 -71.89 -45.87 14.85
N GLN A 31 -72.89 -44.99 14.88
CA GLN A 31 -72.72 -43.57 14.52
C GLN A 31 -71.77 -42.84 15.47
N LEU A 32 -71.86 -43.11 16.79
CA LEU A 32 -70.95 -42.53 17.77
C LEU A 32 -69.50 -43.02 17.59
N ASP A 33 -69.30 -44.30 17.32
CA ASP A 33 -67.96 -44.86 17.03
C ASP A 33 -67.38 -44.26 15.74
N ALA A 34 -68.19 -44.12 14.68
CA ALA A 34 -67.77 -43.45 13.45
C ALA A 34 -67.32 -42.00 13.71
N LEU A 35 -68.09 -41.22 14.46
CA LEU A 35 -67.74 -39.85 14.84
C LEU A 35 -66.47 -39.79 15.72
N GLN A 36 -66.28 -40.74 16.63
CA GLN A 36 -65.07 -40.82 17.46
C GLN A 36 -63.83 -41.12 16.62
N ARG A 37 -63.94 -42.01 15.63
CA ARG A 37 -62.84 -42.32 14.70
C ARG A 37 -62.47 -41.11 13.83
N GLU A 38 -63.46 -40.37 13.36
CA GLU A 38 -63.23 -39.13 12.60
C GLU A 38 -62.53 -38.05 13.43
N ARG A 39 -63.00 -37.83 14.68
CA ARG A 39 -62.35 -36.92 15.63
C ARG A 39 -60.90 -37.34 15.91
N ALA A 40 -60.67 -38.61 16.23
CA ALA A 40 -59.33 -39.13 16.48
C ALA A 40 -58.42 -39.07 15.23
N ALA A 41 -58.97 -39.14 14.02
CA ALA A 41 -58.22 -38.94 12.78
C ALA A 41 -57.88 -37.46 12.54
N ALA A 42 -58.80 -36.55 12.84
CA ALA A 42 -58.60 -35.11 12.79
C ALA A 42 -57.53 -34.66 13.79
N ASP A 43 -57.60 -35.11 15.04
CA ASP A 43 -56.64 -34.79 16.10
C ASP A 43 -55.22 -35.22 15.69
N ARG A 44 -55.06 -36.46 15.21
CA ARG A 44 -53.77 -36.95 14.68
C ARG A 44 -53.27 -36.17 13.46
N ALA A 45 -54.17 -35.62 12.65
CA ALA A 45 -53.78 -34.76 11.53
C ALA A 45 -53.30 -33.38 12.01
N GLU A 46 -53.95 -32.82 13.02
CA GLU A 46 -53.56 -31.57 13.66
C GLU A 46 -52.22 -31.68 14.38
N GLU A 47 -52.00 -32.75 15.14
CA GLU A 47 -50.72 -33.03 15.81
C GLU A 47 -49.56 -33.08 14.81
N ARG A 48 -49.74 -33.78 13.67
CA ARG A 48 -48.72 -33.85 12.61
C ARG A 48 -48.46 -32.50 11.95
N ARG A 49 -49.48 -31.64 11.82
CA ARG A 49 -49.30 -30.26 11.31
C ARG A 49 -48.52 -29.42 12.32
N ALA A 50 -48.91 -29.48 13.60
CA ALA A 50 -48.22 -28.78 14.68
C ALA A 50 -46.76 -29.20 14.81
N GLU A 51 -46.46 -30.49 14.69
CA GLU A 51 -45.10 -31.02 14.71
C GLU A 51 -44.27 -30.51 13.52
N ARG A 52 -44.83 -30.53 12.31
CA ARG A 52 -44.17 -29.98 11.11
C ARG A 52 -43.87 -28.49 11.24
N ASP A 53 -44.78 -27.73 11.84
CA ASP A 53 -44.59 -26.29 12.04
C ASP A 53 -43.56 -26.00 13.13
N ARG A 54 -43.53 -26.79 14.21
CA ARG A 54 -42.45 -26.76 15.22
C ARG A 54 -41.10 -27.07 14.58
N ALA A 55 -41.00 -28.13 13.77
CA ALA A 55 -39.77 -28.49 13.07
C ALA A 55 -39.32 -27.39 12.07
N ARG A 56 -40.26 -26.77 11.35
CA ARG A 56 -39.98 -25.64 10.44
C ARG A 56 -39.52 -24.41 11.22
N ALA A 57 -40.16 -24.08 12.34
CA ALA A 57 -39.78 -22.97 13.21
C ALA A 57 -38.39 -23.18 13.79
N GLU A 58 -38.06 -24.39 14.25
CA GLU A 58 -36.75 -24.74 14.76
C GLU A 58 -35.67 -24.64 13.66
N LYS A 59 -35.93 -25.17 12.47
CA LYS A 59 -35.02 -25.05 11.32
C LYS A 59 -34.79 -23.59 10.94
N ARG A 60 -35.82 -22.74 10.99
CA ARG A 60 -35.71 -21.28 10.78
C ARG A 60 -34.85 -20.63 11.86
N ARG A 61 -35.06 -20.98 13.14
CA ARG A 61 -34.23 -20.49 14.27
C ARG A 61 -32.76 -20.89 14.10
N ARG A 62 -32.47 -22.17 13.80
CA ARG A 62 -31.10 -22.67 13.56
C ARG A 62 -30.42 -21.92 12.39
N LYS A 63 -31.13 -21.72 11.28
CA LYS A 63 -30.63 -20.94 10.13
C LYS A 63 -30.39 -19.47 10.48
N ALA A 64 -31.29 -18.83 11.24
CA ALA A 64 -31.14 -17.46 11.69
C ALA A 64 -29.91 -17.29 12.60
N LEU A 65 -29.72 -18.19 13.56
CA LEU A 65 -28.53 -18.21 14.43
C LEU A 65 -27.25 -18.45 13.64
N ALA A 66 -27.24 -19.36 12.66
CA ALA A 66 -26.10 -19.59 11.79
C ALA A 66 -25.77 -18.34 10.95
N LYS A 67 -26.79 -17.68 10.37
CA LYS A 67 -26.63 -16.43 9.62
C LYS A 67 -26.08 -15.31 10.51
N ALA A 68 -26.60 -15.15 11.73
CA ALA A 68 -26.10 -14.17 12.70
C ALA A 68 -24.65 -14.43 13.09
N ARG A 69 -24.26 -15.70 13.32
CA ARG A 69 -22.86 -16.09 13.58
C ARG A 69 -21.96 -15.79 12.39
N ALA A 70 -22.40 -16.09 11.17
CA ALA A 70 -21.65 -15.79 9.95
C ALA A 70 -21.45 -14.27 9.76
N GLN A 71 -22.50 -13.47 9.96
CA GLN A 71 -22.43 -12.00 9.92
C GLN A 71 -21.49 -11.44 10.99
N ARG A 72 -21.53 -11.94 12.23
CA ARG A 72 -20.60 -11.55 13.29
C ARG A 72 -19.14 -11.87 12.92
N ARG A 73 -18.88 -13.05 12.34
CA ARG A 73 -17.54 -13.42 11.86
C ARG A 73 -17.08 -12.53 10.70
N ALA A 74 -17.96 -12.23 9.75
CA ALA A 74 -17.66 -11.31 8.65
C ALA A 74 -17.33 -9.90 9.15
N ARG A 75 -18.14 -9.36 10.08
CA ARG A 75 -17.89 -8.07 10.74
C ARG A 75 -16.56 -8.07 11.50
N ARG A 76 -16.25 -9.12 12.27
CA ARG A 76 -14.97 -9.25 12.97
C ARG A 76 -13.77 -9.32 12.02
N ARG A 77 -13.89 -10.03 10.89
CA ARG A 77 -12.84 -10.07 9.87
C ARG A 77 -12.64 -8.72 9.19
N ALA A 78 -13.74 -8.03 8.86
CA ALA A 78 -13.69 -6.67 8.32
C ALA A 78 -13.00 -5.73 9.33
N LEU A 79 -13.44 -5.74 10.58
CA LEU A 79 -12.83 -4.93 11.64
C LEU A 79 -11.36 -5.29 11.87
N ALA A 80 -11.01 -6.57 11.92
CA ALA A 80 -9.61 -7.02 12.06
C ALA A 80 -8.74 -6.56 10.88
N SER A 81 -9.28 -6.52 9.65
CA SER A 81 -8.54 -6.01 8.49
C SER A 81 -8.31 -4.50 8.58
N VAL A 82 -9.30 -3.74 9.06
CA VAL A 82 -9.20 -2.29 9.30
C VAL A 82 -8.21 -2.02 10.44
N VAL A 83 -8.36 -2.70 11.58
CA VAL A 83 -7.46 -2.58 12.74
C VAL A 83 -6.04 -3.00 12.37
N ARG A 84 -5.82 -4.03 11.55
CA ARG A 84 -4.47 -4.38 11.10
C ARG A 84 -3.83 -3.31 10.22
N THR A 85 -4.66 -2.57 9.48
CA THR A 85 -4.19 -1.54 8.53
C THR A 85 -3.99 -0.19 9.23
N VAL A 86 -4.87 0.18 10.15
CA VAL A 86 -4.92 1.50 10.80
C VAL A 86 -4.47 1.43 12.27
N GLY A 87 -4.41 0.25 12.87
CA GLY A 87 -4.06 0.04 14.28
C GLY A 87 -2.71 0.61 14.69
N PRO A 88 -1.63 0.43 13.92
CA PRO A 88 -0.35 1.09 14.22
C PRO A 88 -0.47 2.62 14.25
N LEU A 89 -1.29 3.20 13.37
CA LEU A 89 -1.55 4.64 13.34
C LEU A 89 -2.32 5.08 14.60
N LEU A 90 -3.36 4.34 14.99
CA LEU A 90 -4.13 4.61 16.20
C LEU A 90 -3.26 4.52 17.46
N LEU A 91 -2.39 3.51 17.55
CA LEU A 91 -1.52 3.32 18.69
C LEU A 91 -0.51 4.49 18.84
N VAL A 92 0.12 4.88 17.74
CA VAL A 92 1.10 5.99 17.73
C VAL A 92 0.41 7.32 18.04
N ASN A 93 -0.78 7.57 17.48
CA ASN A 93 -1.55 8.77 17.79
C ASN A 93 -2.05 8.79 19.23
N LEU A 94 -2.48 7.65 19.80
CA LEU A 94 -2.85 7.55 21.22
C LEU A 94 -1.68 7.94 22.13
N ALA A 95 -0.46 7.49 21.82
CA ALA A 95 0.73 7.89 22.56
C ALA A 95 1.03 9.39 22.43
N ALA A 96 0.89 9.96 21.23
CA ALA A 96 1.09 11.39 20.99
C ALA A 96 0.05 12.26 21.71
N ILE A 97 -1.23 11.89 21.63
CA ILE A 97 -2.35 12.53 22.35
C ILE A 97 -2.12 12.44 23.85
N GLY A 98 -1.65 11.31 24.37
CA GLY A 98 -1.30 11.14 25.77
C GLY A 98 -0.23 12.14 26.22
N GLY A 99 0.82 12.33 25.42
CA GLY A 99 1.88 13.32 25.67
C GLY A 99 1.35 14.76 25.67
N GLN A 100 0.53 15.12 24.68
CA GLN A 100 -0.07 16.46 24.55
C GLN A 100 -1.07 16.76 25.68
N ALA A 101 -1.87 15.76 26.08
CA ALA A 101 -2.81 15.90 27.18
C ALA A 101 -2.08 16.04 28.52
N ALA A 102 -1.02 15.27 28.75
CA ALA A 102 -0.16 15.43 29.92
C ALA A 102 0.45 16.86 29.98
N TYR A 103 0.93 17.36 28.84
CA TYR A 103 1.45 18.72 28.73
C TYR A 103 0.38 19.77 29.08
N GLY A 104 -0.81 19.68 28.49
CA GLY A 104 -1.91 20.59 28.80
C GLY A 104 -2.31 20.53 30.28
N PHE A 105 -2.40 19.33 30.84
CA PHE A 105 -2.79 19.13 32.24
C PHE A 105 -1.76 19.71 33.23
N THR A 106 -0.48 19.53 32.97
CA THR A 106 0.60 20.04 33.83
C THR A 106 0.82 21.54 33.71
N ARG A 107 0.47 22.14 32.57
CA ARG A 107 0.56 23.60 32.36
C ARG A 107 -0.68 24.38 32.79
N THR A 108 -1.81 23.69 33.01
CA THR A 108 -3.00 24.33 33.61
C THR A 108 -2.78 24.63 35.11
N PRO A 109 -3.30 25.75 35.65
CA PRO A 109 -3.13 26.10 37.05
C PRO A 109 -3.60 25.01 38.00
N ALA A 110 -2.80 24.68 39.01
CA ALA A 110 -3.13 23.64 39.99
C ALA A 110 -4.39 23.94 40.81
N ALA A 111 -4.75 25.23 40.94
CA ALA A 111 -5.97 25.69 41.62
C ALA A 111 -7.27 25.32 40.88
N TRP A 112 -7.19 24.95 39.59
CA TRP A 112 -8.38 24.59 38.83
C TRP A 112 -8.86 23.18 39.20
N PRO A 113 -10.19 22.93 39.21
CA PRO A 113 -10.73 21.59 39.39
C PRO A 113 -10.12 20.59 38.40
N VAL A 114 -9.84 19.37 38.85
CA VAL A 114 -9.21 18.32 38.03
C VAL A 114 -9.95 18.10 36.72
N LEU A 115 -11.28 18.12 36.74
CA LEU A 115 -12.09 17.95 35.54
C LEU A 115 -11.89 19.08 34.52
N ALA A 116 -11.78 20.34 34.96
CA ALA A 116 -11.52 21.48 34.08
C ALA A 116 -10.13 21.38 33.43
N ARG A 117 -9.12 20.96 34.21
CA ARG A 117 -7.76 20.72 33.72
C ARG A 117 -7.72 19.61 32.67
N LEU A 118 -8.44 18.51 32.91
CA LEU A 118 -8.59 17.40 31.95
C LEU A 118 -9.29 17.86 30.66
N LEU A 119 -10.36 18.66 30.77
CA LEU A 119 -11.06 19.18 29.60
C LEU A 119 -10.15 20.07 28.75
N VAL A 120 -9.40 20.99 29.36
CA VAL A 120 -8.43 21.84 28.63
C VAL A 120 -7.34 20.99 27.98
N ALA A 121 -6.80 20.01 28.69
CA ALA A 121 -5.81 19.08 28.16
C ALA A 121 -6.31 18.32 26.91
N VAL A 122 -7.54 17.80 26.98
CA VAL A 122 -8.16 17.07 25.87
C VAL A 122 -8.44 18.00 24.68
N VAL A 123 -8.97 19.20 24.93
CA VAL A 123 -9.21 20.20 23.87
C VAL A 123 -7.90 20.64 23.20
N TYR A 124 -6.85 20.86 23.99
CA TYR A 124 -5.51 21.18 23.47
C TYR A 124 -4.99 20.06 22.56
N ALA A 125 -4.96 18.82 23.06
CA ALA A 125 -4.50 17.67 22.27
C ALA A 125 -5.33 17.46 21.01
N ALA A 126 -6.66 17.56 21.11
CA ALA A 126 -7.57 17.46 19.96
C ALA A 126 -7.31 18.56 18.92
N THR A 127 -7.02 19.79 19.36
CA THR A 127 -6.72 20.93 18.47
C THR A 127 -5.42 20.67 17.71
N VAL A 128 -4.35 20.31 18.40
CA VAL A 128 -3.04 20.02 17.77
C VAL A 128 -3.15 18.86 16.79
N GLU A 129 -3.82 17.79 17.18
CA GLU A 129 -3.99 16.60 16.33
C GLU A 129 -4.90 16.91 15.12
N SER A 130 -5.95 17.73 15.28
CA SER A 130 -6.84 18.11 14.18
C SER A 130 -6.10 18.84 13.05
N ILE A 131 -5.14 19.71 13.38
CA ILE A 131 -4.32 20.44 12.40
C ILE A 131 -3.44 19.46 11.63
N SER A 132 -2.79 18.53 12.34
CA SER A 132 -1.95 17.48 11.74
C SER A 132 -2.76 16.58 10.80
N LEU A 133 -3.93 16.13 11.26
CA LEU A 133 -4.85 15.31 10.47
C LEU A 133 -5.37 16.06 9.24
N TYR A 134 -5.71 17.34 9.38
CA TYR A 134 -6.18 18.17 8.26
C TYR A 134 -5.13 18.28 7.16
N VAL A 135 -3.87 18.57 7.50
CA VAL A 135 -2.79 18.67 6.49
C VAL A 135 -2.48 17.31 5.86
N ASN A 136 -2.50 16.22 6.64
CA ASN A 136 -2.31 14.87 6.13
C ASN A 136 -3.47 14.40 5.24
N TRP A 137 -4.70 14.84 5.54
CA TRP A 137 -5.86 14.60 4.69
C TRP A 137 -5.70 15.27 3.33
N HIS A 138 -5.34 16.56 3.29
CA HIS A 138 -5.10 17.26 2.03
C HIS A 138 -3.94 16.67 1.22
N ALA A 139 -2.91 16.16 1.90
CA ALA A 139 -1.84 15.42 1.24
C ALA A 139 -2.32 14.10 0.64
N HIS A 140 -3.28 13.43 1.27
CA HIS A 140 -3.90 12.21 0.77
C HIS A 140 -4.78 12.50 -0.44
N ASP A 141 -5.67 13.49 -0.32
CA ASP A 141 -6.60 13.90 -1.36
C ASP A 141 -5.86 14.36 -2.62
N ALA A 142 -4.83 15.21 -2.47
CA ALA A 142 -4.00 15.63 -3.59
C ALA A 142 -3.30 14.46 -4.31
N LEU A 143 -3.01 13.36 -3.61
CA LEU A 143 -2.43 12.16 -4.21
C LEU A 143 -3.48 11.31 -4.93
N LEU A 144 -4.68 11.19 -4.39
CA LEU A 144 -5.79 10.47 -5.04
C LEU A 144 -6.30 11.20 -6.28
N ASN A 145 -6.13 12.52 -6.33
CA ASN A 145 -6.44 13.40 -7.46
C ASN A 145 -5.24 13.60 -8.42
N ASP A 146 -4.28 12.65 -8.47
CA ASP A 146 -3.13 12.64 -9.39
C ASP A 146 -2.28 13.92 -9.42
N SER A 147 -2.18 14.63 -8.28
CA SER A 147 -1.33 15.83 -8.12
C SER A 147 -0.12 15.56 -7.21
N PRO A 148 0.90 14.79 -7.69
CA PRO A 148 2.01 14.35 -6.84
C PRO A 148 2.89 15.49 -6.33
N SER A 149 3.00 16.60 -7.06
CA SER A 149 3.75 17.79 -6.65
C SER A 149 3.11 18.47 -5.44
N THR A 150 1.79 18.65 -5.47
CA THR A 150 0.98 19.21 -4.38
C THR A 150 1.00 18.27 -3.17
N ALA A 151 0.80 16.97 -3.38
CA ALA A 151 0.89 15.97 -2.33
C ALA A 151 2.26 15.98 -1.63
N ALA A 152 3.36 16.10 -2.40
CA ALA A 152 4.70 16.21 -1.83
C ALA A 152 4.92 17.50 -1.03
N ALA A 153 4.37 18.63 -1.49
CA ALA A 153 4.43 19.90 -0.75
C ALA A 153 3.66 19.82 0.57
N MET A 154 2.44 19.27 0.56
CA MET A 154 1.64 19.10 1.77
C MET A 154 2.28 18.11 2.75
N ARG A 155 2.87 17.01 2.28
CA ARG A 155 3.65 16.09 3.14
C ARG A 155 4.83 16.78 3.82
N ARG A 156 5.57 17.63 3.10
CA ARG A 156 6.67 18.42 3.72
C ARG A 156 6.15 19.32 4.83
N ARG A 157 4.98 19.96 4.64
CA ARG A 157 4.32 20.76 5.68
C ARG A 157 3.87 19.90 6.87
N ALA A 158 3.29 18.72 6.62
CA ALA A 158 2.92 17.77 7.68
C ALA A 158 4.14 17.33 8.50
N TYR A 159 5.27 17.02 7.87
CA TYR A 159 6.53 16.72 8.58
C TYR A 159 7.05 17.93 9.37
N GLY A 160 6.88 19.14 8.86
CA GLY A 160 7.23 20.37 9.59
C GLY A 160 6.41 20.53 10.87
N ILE A 161 5.08 20.37 10.78
CA ILE A 161 4.18 20.42 11.95
C ILE A 161 4.53 19.31 12.94
N ALA A 162 4.72 18.08 12.46
CA ALA A 162 5.09 16.96 13.31
C ALA A 162 6.44 17.16 14.00
N ALA A 163 7.41 17.83 13.36
CA ALA A 163 8.68 18.18 13.99
C ALA A 163 8.50 19.19 15.13
N VAL A 164 7.65 20.20 14.94
CA VAL A 164 7.31 21.16 16.01
C VAL A 164 6.64 20.43 17.18
N VAL A 165 5.64 19.59 16.91
CA VAL A 165 4.94 18.81 17.95
C VAL A 165 5.91 17.86 18.66
N ALA A 166 6.84 17.24 17.93
CA ALA A 166 7.85 16.37 18.51
C ALA A 166 8.80 17.11 19.45
N VAL A 167 9.20 18.33 19.12
CA VAL A 167 10.02 19.17 20.00
C VAL A 167 9.24 19.54 21.26
N VAL A 168 7.95 19.92 21.13
CA VAL A 168 7.10 20.22 22.29
C VAL A 168 6.96 19.02 23.21
N ASN A 169 6.65 17.84 22.64
CA ASN A 169 6.53 16.60 23.42
C ASN A 169 7.86 16.19 24.05
N TYR A 170 8.98 16.32 23.34
CA TYR A 170 10.29 16.06 23.90
C TYR A 170 10.59 16.99 25.08
N SER A 171 10.41 18.31 24.90
CA SER A 171 10.65 19.34 25.94
C SER A 171 9.71 19.28 27.14
N HIS A 172 8.70 18.41 27.09
CA HIS A 172 7.81 18.19 28.21
C HIS A 172 8.34 17.11 29.15
N PHE A 173 9.03 16.11 28.59
CA PHE A 173 9.44 14.91 29.29
C PHE A 173 10.96 14.79 29.41
N ASP A 174 11.70 15.78 28.90
CA ASP A 174 13.13 15.88 29.13
C ASP A 174 13.40 16.26 30.59
N ASP A 175 14.55 15.81 31.09
CA ASP A 175 15.04 16.17 32.41
C ASP A 175 15.73 17.54 32.36
N GLU A 176 16.20 18.03 33.52
CA GLU A 176 16.91 19.31 33.60
C GLU A 176 18.03 19.42 32.56
N GLY A 177 18.08 20.56 31.86
CA GLY A 177 19.09 20.81 30.84
C GLY A 177 18.90 20.06 29.51
N TRP A 178 17.66 19.69 29.14
CA TRP A 178 17.36 18.99 27.88
C TRP A 178 17.96 17.59 27.79
N THR A 179 18.16 16.95 28.93
CA THR A 179 18.75 15.62 28.99
C THR A 179 17.76 14.57 28.47
N PRO A 180 18.16 13.73 27.49
CA PRO A 180 17.25 12.83 26.80
C PRO A 180 16.80 11.69 27.70
N THR A 181 15.54 11.73 28.14
CA THR A 181 14.90 10.58 28.78
C THR A 181 14.32 9.62 27.72
N PRO A 182 14.26 8.31 27.98
CA PRO A 182 13.63 7.36 27.06
C PRO A 182 12.18 7.74 26.71
N PHE A 183 11.45 8.35 27.64
CA PHE A 183 10.07 8.77 27.46
C PHE A 183 9.94 10.04 26.59
N ALA A 184 10.83 11.02 26.76
CA ALA A 184 10.93 12.20 25.89
C ALA A 184 11.25 11.80 24.45
N VAL A 185 12.23 10.92 24.27
CA VAL A 185 12.61 10.42 22.94
C VAL A 185 11.46 9.64 22.33
N GLY A 186 10.81 8.75 23.09
CA GLY A 186 9.69 7.94 22.61
C GLY A 186 8.49 8.78 22.17
N SER A 187 8.09 9.77 22.96
CA SER A 187 6.95 10.66 22.66
C SER A 187 7.23 11.61 21.49
N GLY A 188 8.44 12.16 21.42
CA GLY A 188 8.90 12.95 20.27
C GLY A 188 8.93 12.13 18.98
N MET A 189 9.49 10.92 19.04
CA MET A 189 9.52 10.00 17.89
C MET A 189 8.12 9.56 17.46
N ALA A 190 7.21 9.27 18.39
CA ALA A 190 5.82 8.93 18.07
C ALA A 190 5.15 10.03 17.24
N SER A 191 5.38 11.29 17.61
CA SER A 191 4.86 12.47 16.89
C SER A 191 5.38 12.55 15.45
N LEU A 192 6.67 12.26 15.23
CA LEU A 192 7.30 12.23 13.91
C LEU A 192 6.87 11.03 13.05
N LEU A 193 6.55 9.90 13.68
CA LEU A 193 6.16 8.68 12.97
C LEU A 193 4.75 8.75 12.39
N SER A 194 3.86 9.60 12.93
CA SER A 194 2.48 9.70 12.47
C SER A 194 2.35 10.08 10.98
N PRO A 195 2.96 11.18 10.47
CA PRO A 195 2.95 11.49 9.04
C PRO A 195 3.61 10.42 8.17
N TRP A 196 4.60 9.69 8.70
CA TRP A 196 5.29 8.63 7.97
C TRP A 196 4.38 7.41 7.77
N LEU A 197 3.69 6.95 8.82
CA LEU A 197 2.72 5.87 8.74
C LEU A 197 1.55 6.23 7.81
N TRP A 198 1.05 7.47 7.88
CA TRP A 198 0.04 7.96 6.94
C TRP A 198 0.57 7.98 5.50
N GLY A 199 1.82 8.41 5.31
CA GLY A 199 2.51 8.37 4.03
C GLY A 199 2.58 6.98 3.40
N LEU A 200 2.83 5.93 4.21
CA LEU A 200 2.80 4.54 3.75
C LEU A 200 1.40 4.09 3.35
N HIS A 201 0.40 4.42 4.17
CA HIS A 201 -1.00 4.08 3.90
C HIS A 201 -1.49 4.72 2.60
N THR A 202 -1.26 6.03 2.45
CA THR A 202 -1.68 6.79 1.27
C THR A 202 -1.00 6.33 -0.02
N ARG A 203 0.29 5.98 0.02
CA ARG A 203 0.99 5.39 -1.13
C ARG A 203 0.38 4.06 -1.54
N ARG A 204 0.10 3.17 -0.58
CA ARG A 204 -0.54 1.90 -0.86
C ARG A 204 -1.93 2.08 -1.46
N ALA A 205 -2.72 3.03 -0.96
CA ALA A 205 -4.05 3.32 -1.48
C ALA A 205 -3.98 3.80 -2.94
N HIS A 206 -3.08 4.72 -3.24
CA HIS A 206 -2.82 5.22 -4.59
C HIS A 206 -2.31 4.11 -5.53
N ASP A 207 -1.36 3.28 -5.09
CA ASP A 207 -0.88 2.13 -5.89
C ASP A 207 -2.04 1.17 -6.24
N MET A 208 -2.96 0.93 -5.30
CA MET A 208 -4.13 0.07 -5.55
C MET A 208 -5.15 0.75 -6.48
N GLN A 209 -5.25 2.09 -6.45
CA GLN A 209 -6.08 2.86 -7.39
C GLN A 209 -5.50 2.77 -8.80
N LEU A 210 -4.20 3.00 -8.97
CA LEU A 210 -3.51 2.84 -10.25
C LEU A 210 -3.64 1.42 -10.81
N LEU A 211 -3.53 0.41 -9.94
CA LEU A 211 -3.76 -1.00 -10.34
C LEU A 211 -5.18 -1.26 -10.81
N ARG A 212 -6.19 -0.63 -10.19
CA ARG A 212 -7.60 -0.79 -10.59
C ARG A 212 -7.94 -0.05 -11.88
N GLN A 213 -7.26 1.05 -12.14
CA GLN A 213 -7.47 1.87 -13.32
C GLN A 213 -6.66 1.36 -14.53
N GLU A 214 -5.82 0.34 -14.35
CA GLU A 214 -4.84 -0.12 -15.36
C GLU A 214 -3.90 1.00 -15.84
N LEU A 215 -3.88 2.14 -15.14
CA LEU A 215 -3.05 3.32 -15.39
C LEU A 215 -1.69 3.23 -14.71
N ARG A 216 -1.34 2.06 -14.16
CA ARG A 216 0.01 1.85 -13.69
C ARG A 216 0.89 1.89 -14.94
N ASP A 217 1.72 2.93 -15.01
CA ASP A 217 2.84 3.00 -15.95
C ASP A 217 3.68 1.73 -15.75
N GLU A 218 3.38 0.69 -16.53
CA GLU A 218 4.20 -0.52 -16.67
C GLU A 218 5.45 -0.22 -17.51
N THR A 219 5.75 1.06 -17.69
CA THR A 219 6.86 1.64 -18.43
C THR A 219 8.11 1.55 -17.57
N GLY A 220 8.70 0.35 -17.51
CA GLY A 220 10.07 0.19 -17.05
C GLY A 220 10.38 -1.16 -16.44
N ALA A 221 11.55 -1.68 -16.80
CA ALA A 221 12.04 -2.94 -16.28
C ALA A 221 12.17 -3.02 -14.75
N THR A 222 11.69 -4.12 -14.18
CA THR A 222 11.83 -4.44 -12.75
C THR A 222 13.11 -5.22 -12.49
N PHE A 223 14.08 -4.58 -11.86
CA PHE A 223 15.34 -5.23 -11.44
C PHE A 223 15.22 -5.92 -10.08
N ASP A 224 15.86 -7.09 -9.96
CA ASP A 224 15.97 -7.82 -8.69
C ASP A 224 16.65 -6.98 -7.58
N ARG A 225 16.20 -7.19 -6.33
CA ARG A 225 16.70 -6.50 -5.14
C ARG A 225 18.20 -6.73 -4.93
N ARG A 226 18.71 -7.93 -5.22
CA ARG A 226 20.16 -8.22 -5.11
C ARG A 226 20.98 -7.30 -6.01
N ARG A 227 20.55 -7.12 -7.27
CA ARG A 227 21.20 -6.22 -8.23
C ARG A 227 21.09 -4.75 -7.82
N LYS A 228 19.92 -4.32 -7.31
CA LYS A 228 19.74 -2.95 -6.77
C LYS A 228 20.68 -2.65 -5.61
N ARG A 229 20.96 -3.64 -4.74
CA ARG A 229 21.91 -3.49 -3.62
C ARG A 229 23.36 -3.49 -4.07
N ALA A 230 23.74 -4.40 -4.97
CA ALA A 230 25.11 -4.50 -5.44
C ALA A 230 25.53 -3.30 -6.30
N PHE A 231 24.62 -2.78 -7.15
CA PHE A 231 24.91 -1.70 -8.08
C PHE A 231 23.82 -0.62 -8.08
N PRO A 232 23.65 0.14 -6.99
CA PRO A 232 22.50 1.04 -6.82
C PRO A 232 22.45 2.13 -7.89
N VAL A 233 23.58 2.79 -8.15
CA VAL A 233 23.65 3.88 -9.13
C VAL A 233 23.44 3.38 -10.56
N ARG A 234 24.06 2.25 -10.93
CA ARG A 234 23.94 1.70 -12.30
C ARG A 234 22.53 1.17 -12.55
N THR A 235 21.96 0.44 -11.60
CA THR A 235 20.60 -0.11 -11.70
C THR A 235 19.56 1.00 -11.77
N TRP A 236 19.73 2.08 -10.99
CA TRP A 236 18.83 3.23 -11.07
C TRP A 236 18.89 3.92 -12.44
N ARG A 237 20.09 4.09 -13.03
CA ARG A 237 20.22 4.67 -14.37
C ARG A 237 19.63 3.78 -15.46
N ALA A 238 19.86 2.46 -15.38
CA ALA A 238 19.25 1.50 -16.31
C ALA A 238 17.71 1.48 -16.17
N GLN A 239 17.19 1.61 -14.95
CA GLN A 239 15.75 1.73 -14.71
C GLN A 239 15.19 3.05 -15.24
N ARG A 240 15.91 4.16 -15.12
CA ARG A 240 15.50 5.43 -15.74
C ARG A 240 15.48 5.32 -17.26
N TRP A 241 16.50 4.70 -17.85
CA TRP A 241 16.58 4.45 -19.28
C TRP A 241 15.39 3.59 -19.77
N SER A 242 15.02 2.55 -19.01
CA SER A 242 13.90 1.68 -19.37
C SER A 242 12.54 2.36 -19.28
N ILE A 243 12.37 3.32 -18.37
CA ILE A 243 11.18 4.18 -18.31
C ILE A 243 11.11 5.06 -19.57
N GLU A 244 12.24 5.69 -19.94
CA GLU A 244 12.31 6.59 -21.11
C GLU A 244 12.06 5.86 -22.44
N HIS A 245 12.48 4.59 -22.55
CA HIS A 245 12.35 3.78 -23.76
C HIS A 245 11.20 2.75 -23.68
N SER A 246 10.38 2.79 -22.63
CA SER A 246 9.28 1.83 -22.39
C SER A 246 9.70 0.34 -22.43
N VAL A 247 10.93 0.02 -22.05
CA VAL A 247 11.48 -1.36 -22.07
C VAL A 247 11.16 -2.09 -20.76
N ARG A 248 10.60 -3.30 -20.87
CA ARG A 248 10.18 -4.11 -19.70
C ARG A 248 11.20 -5.16 -19.27
N ASP A 249 12.02 -5.69 -20.19
CA ASP A 249 13.02 -6.69 -19.82
C ASP A 249 14.19 -6.02 -19.08
N PRO A 250 14.52 -6.43 -17.84
CA PRO A 250 15.70 -5.92 -17.12
C PRO A 250 17.03 -6.21 -17.81
N ARG A 251 17.15 -7.26 -18.63
CA ARG A 251 18.36 -7.50 -19.40
C ARG A 251 18.50 -6.48 -20.51
N GLU A 252 17.45 -6.29 -21.29
CA GLU A 252 17.40 -5.32 -22.39
C GLU A 252 17.59 -3.87 -21.89
N ALA A 253 16.96 -3.52 -20.77
CA ALA A 253 17.17 -2.22 -20.11
C ALA A 253 18.63 -1.99 -19.70
N TRP A 254 19.30 -3.04 -19.23
CA TRP A 254 20.70 -2.95 -18.84
C TRP A 254 21.61 -2.80 -20.04
N THR A 255 21.41 -3.62 -21.08
CA THR A 255 22.20 -3.55 -22.32
C THR A 255 21.99 -2.24 -23.05
N GLY A 256 20.75 -1.76 -23.15
CA GLY A 256 20.40 -0.48 -23.77
C GLY A 256 21.04 0.71 -23.07
N TYR A 257 20.98 0.77 -21.74
CA TYR A 257 21.70 1.78 -20.96
C TYR A 257 23.23 1.73 -21.18
N HIS A 258 23.81 0.53 -21.24
CA HIS A 258 25.24 0.36 -21.48
C HIS A 258 25.64 0.77 -22.90
N ALA A 259 24.83 0.44 -23.90
CA ALA A 259 25.03 0.84 -25.29
C ALA A 259 24.93 2.35 -25.45
N GLU A 260 23.91 2.99 -24.89
CA GLU A 260 23.76 4.46 -24.95
C GLU A 260 24.92 5.16 -24.22
N ARG A 261 25.34 4.64 -23.07
CA ARG A 261 26.52 5.15 -22.35
C ARG A 261 27.79 5.00 -23.18
N ALA A 262 27.98 3.87 -23.87
CA ALA A 262 29.11 3.65 -24.75
C ALA A 262 29.08 4.60 -25.95
N ALA A 263 27.92 4.78 -26.60
CA ALA A 263 27.71 5.72 -27.69
C ALA A 263 28.00 7.16 -27.27
N ARG A 264 27.52 7.60 -26.10
CA ARG A 264 27.85 8.92 -25.52
C ARG A 264 29.33 9.10 -25.26
N LEU A 265 30.06 8.03 -24.89
CA LEU A 265 31.51 8.08 -24.72
C LEU A 265 32.25 8.11 -26.07
N ALA A 266 31.72 7.41 -27.07
CA ALA A 266 32.27 7.39 -28.43
C ALA A 266 32.04 8.72 -29.16
N ALA A 267 30.92 9.41 -28.88
CA ALA A 267 30.56 10.71 -29.44
C ALA A 267 31.22 11.91 -28.73
N LEU A 268 31.99 11.69 -27.66
CA LEU A 268 32.84 12.74 -27.11
C LEU A 268 33.88 13.13 -28.18
N PRO A 269 34.02 14.43 -28.50
CA PRO A 269 34.95 14.88 -29.53
C PRO A 269 36.34 14.31 -29.25
N GLY A 270 36.94 13.71 -30.29
CA GLY A 270 38.29 13.15 -30.23
C GLY A 270 39.28 14.23 -29.76
N GLY A 271 40.19 13.86 -28.85
CA GLY A 271 41.18 14.77 -28.28
C GLY A 271 41.50 14.49 -26.80
N ARG A 272 42.36 15.35 -26.23
CA ARG A 272 42.99 15.25 -24.89
C ARG A 272 42.04 14.87 -23.74
N LEU A 273 40.76 15.27 -23.83
CA LEU A 273 39.75 14.93 -22.83
C LEU A 273 39.37 13.44 -22.82
N ARG A 274 39.36 12.78 -23.98
CA ARG A 274 39.03 11.36 -24.12
C ARG A 274 40.17 10.47 -23.61
N THR A 275 41.42 10.84 -23.92
CA THR A 275 42.64 10.22 -23.36
C THR A 275 42.75 10.47 -21.86
N ALA A 276 42.53 11.70 -21.38
CA ALA A 276 42.52 12.00 -19.94
C ALA A 276 41.45 11.19 -19.18
N LEU A 277 40.26 11.01 -19.75
CA LEU A 277 39.19 10.19 -19.16
C LEU A 277 39.50 8.69 -19.18
N ALA A 278 40.16 8.19 -20.22
CA ALA A 278 40.58 6.79 -20.31
C ALA A 278 41.70 6.47 -19.31
N VAL A 279 42.70 7.36 -19.21
CA VAL A 279 43.79 7.28 -18.22
C VAL A 279 43.26 7.37 -16.78
N LEU A 280 42.30 8.27 -16.52
CA LEU A 280 41.64 8.36 -15.20
C LEU A 280 40.83 7.12 -14.83
N ARG A 281 40.36 6.35 -15.83
CA ARG A 281 39.56 5.14 -15.62
C ARG A 281 40.38 3.84 -15.68
N GLY A 282 41.68 3.92 -15.95
CA GLY A 282 42.54 2.74 -16.07
C GLY A 282 42.22 1.86 -17.29
N LEU A 283 41.62 2.44 -18.33
CA LEU A 283 41.43 1.74 -19.60
C LEU A 283 42.69 1.94 -20.43
N ASP A 284 43.46 0.86 -20.63
CA ASP A 284 44.63 0.86 -21.50
C ASP A 284 44.17 1.03 -22.95
N LEU A 285 44.34 2.26 -23.48
CA LEU A 285 44.00 2.59 -24.87
C LEU A 285 44.95 1.93 -25.88
N ARG A 286 46.03 1.29 -25.42
CA ARG A 286 46.99 0.57 -26.28
C ARG A 286 46.39 -0.64 -27.00
N ALA A 287 45.29 -1.22 -26.52
CA ALA A 287 44.74 -2.47 -27.06
C ALA A 287 43.70 -2.28 -28.19
N GLN A 288 43.30 -1.05 -28.52
CA GLN A 288 42.38 -0.77 -29.64
C GLN A 288 43.08 0.06 -30.72
N ALA A 289 44.18 -0.48 -31.25
CA ALA A 289 44.72 -0.03 -32.53
C ALA A 289 43.94 -0.75 -33.65
N ALA A 290 42.92 -0.08 -34.19
CA ALA A 290 42.46 -0.35 -35.55
C ALA A 290 43.59 0.04 -36.53
N PRO A 291 43.66 -0.56 -37.73
CA PRO A 291 44.86 -0.50 -38.56
C PRO A 291 45.07 0.91 -39.16
N ALA A 292 46.29 1.41 -38.94
CA ALA A 292 47.01 2.42 -39.71
C ALA A 292 46.22 3.69 -40.12
N GLU A 293 46.10 4.63 -39.18
CA GLU A 293 46.19 6.06 -39.50
C GLU A 293 47.55 6.60 -39.03
N PRO A 294 48.10 7.62 -39.70
CA PRO A 294 49.50 7.99 -39.61
C PRO A 294 49.91 8.30 -38.17
N THR A 295 51.08 7.77 -37.82
CA THR A 295 51.76 7.84 -36.54
C THR A 295 51.51 9.19 -35.85
N PRO A 296 50.69 9.27 -34.78
CA PRO A 296 50.57 10.51 -34.04
C PRO A 296 51.94 10.82 -33.45
N GLU A 297 52.41 12.05 -33.70
CA GLU A 297 53.66 12.57 -33.15
C GLU A 297 53.73 12.25 -31.64
N PRO A 298 54.91 11.85 -31.14
CA PRO A 298 55.08 11.52 -29.74
C PRO A 298 54.60 12.71 -28.91
N VAL A 299 53.52 12.49 -28.18
CA VAL A 299 52.91 13.53 -27.34
C VAL A 299 53.96 14.00 -26.35
N SER A 300 54.45 15.22 -26.56
CA SER A 300 55.50 15.81 -25.72
C SER A 300 55.02 15.86 -24.27
N LEU A 301 55.83 15.30 -23.38
CA LEU A 301 55.60 15.37 -21.92
C LEU A 301 55.74 16.81 -21.40
N ASP A 302 56.27 17.71 -22.22
CA ASP A 302 56.40 19.14 -21.93
C ASP A 302 55.15 19.95 -22.31
N ASP A 303 54.08 19.30 -22.74
CA ASP A 303 52.83 19.97 -23.03
C ASP A 303 52.22 20.57 -21.75
N PRO A 304 51.91 21.89 -21.72
CA PRO A 304 51.40 22.56 -20.53
C PRO A 304 50.09 21.96 -20.00
N ASP A 305 49.25 21.38 -20.85
CA ASP A 305 48.01 20.73 -20.42
C ASP A 305 48.28 19.38 -19.72
N ILE A 306 49.32 18.66 -20.15
CA ILE A 306 49.73 17.38 -19.58
C ILE A 306 50.41 17.61 -18.24
N GLN A 307 51.28 18.63 -18.15
CA GLN A 307 51.87 19.08 -16.91
C GLN A 307 50.80 19.55 -15.90
N ALA A 308 49.80 20.34 -16.34
CA ALA A 308 48.68 20.74 -15.50
C ALA A 308 47.86 19.54 -14.99
N CYS A 309 47.64 18.51 -15.82
CA CYS A 309 46.96 17.29 -15.40
C CYS A 309 47.81 16.45 -14.43
N ALA A 310 49.13 16.39 -14.62
CA ALA A 310 50.06 15.72 -13.72
C ALA A 310 50.11 16.42 -12.36
N GLU A 311 50.20 17.74 -12.34
CA GLU A 311 50.21 18.57 -11.12
C GLU A 311 48.90 18.41 -10.34
N VAL A 312 47.74 18.41 -11.03
CA VAL A 312 46.45 18.14 -10.37
C VAL A 312 46.41 16.73 -9.79
N ARG A 313 46.98 15.73 -10.48
CA ARG A 313 47.04 14.35 -10.01
C ARG A 313 47.93 14.22 -8.76
N GLU A 314 49.06 14.90 -8.74
CA GLU A 314 49.99 14.93 -7.63
C GLU A 314 49.41 15.68 -6.42
N ARG A 315 48.76 16.83 -6.67
CA ARG A 315 48.01 17.57 -5.64
C ARG A 315 46.88 16.71 -5.05
N MET A 316 46.18 15.94 -5.88
CA MET A 316 45.13 15.02 -5.41
C MET A 316 45.70 13.81 -4.66
N ARG A 317 46.91 13.33 -4.99
CA ARG A 317 47.64 12.33 -4.17
C ARG A 317 47.99 12.91 -2.81
N GLY A 318 48.61 14.09 -2.76
CA GLY A 318 48.95 14.74 -1.48
C GLY A 318 47.73 15.11 -0.63
N ILE A 319 46.56 15.36 -1.24
CA ILE A 319 45.28 15.47 -0.53
C ILE A 319 44.86 14.10 0.01
N ARG A 320 44.86 13.07 -0.85
CA ARG A 320 44.50 11.70 -0.46
C ARG A 320 45.39 11.16 0.65
N ASP A 321 46.68 11.46 0.66
CA ASP A 321 47.61 10.99 1.69
C ASP A 321 47.37 11.73 3.01
N ARG A 322 47.18 13.06 2.95
CA ARG A 322 46.82 13.88 4.13
C ARG A 322 45.50 13.45 4.77
N TYR A 323 44.50 13.10 3.98
CA TYR A 323 43.20 12.69 4.49
C TYR A 323 43.05 11.18 4.67
N GLY A 324 43.91 10.38 4.03
CA GLY A 324 43.88 8.92 4.05
C GLY A 324 44.21 8.36 5.43
N ALA A 325 45.23 8.91 6.09
CA ALA A 325 45.55 8.57 7.48
C ALA A 325 44.42 8.94 8.46
N GLY A 326 43.65 9.99 8.17
CA GLY A 326 42.45 10.35 8.94
C GLY A 326 41.27 9.41 8.68
N ALA A 327 41.03 9.09 7.40
CA ALA A 327 39.97 8.18 6.97
C ALA A 327 40.21 6.74 7.48
N ALA A 328 41.45 6.27 7.49
CA ALA A 328 41.82 4.97 8.04
C ALA A 328 41.60 4.89 9.56
N ARG A 329 41.89 5.99 10.29
CA ARG A 329 41.59 6.10 11.73
C ARG A 329 40.09 6.08 12.02
N ILE A 330 39.30 6.80 11.22
CA ILE A 330 37.83 6.80 11.33
C ILE A 330 37.27 5.41 10.99
N ALA A 331 37.75 4.76 9.92
CA ALA A 331 37.32 3.41 9.55
C ALA A 331 37.72 2.33 10.57
N ALA A 332 38.85 2.50 11.26
CA ALA A 332 39.26 1.64 12.36
C ALA A 332 38.39 1.83 13.61
N ALA A 333 37.95 3.06 13.89
CA ALA A 333 37.03 3.35 14.99
C ALA A 333 35.58 2.95 14.70
N ASP A 334 35.18 2.91 13.43
CA ASP A 334 33.86 2.40 13.03
C ASP A 334 33.73 0.88 13.24
N ARG A 335 34.86 0.16 13.27
CA ARG A 335 34.91 -1.28 13.58
C ARG A 335 35.01 -1.60 15.08
N ASP A 336 35.42 -0.65 15.90
CA ASP A 336 35.54 -0.80 17.35
C ASP A 336 35.03 0.47 18.06
N PRO A 337 33.79 0.43 18.61
CA PRO A 337 33.16 1.59 19.25
C PRO A 337 33.97 2.24 20.37
N ARG A 338 34.87 1.50 21.04
CA ARG A 338 35.70 2.03 22.13
C ARG A 338 36.74 3.04 21.64
N ARG A 339 37.24 2.86 20.41
CA ARG A 339 38.23 3.77 19.79
C ARG A 339 37.69 5.16 19.45
N TRP A 340 36.37 5.34 19.46
CA TRP A 340 35.77 6.67 19.33
C TRP A 340 36.06 7.57 20.52
N ILE A 341 36.26 6.99 21.71
CA ILE A 341 36.61 7.72 22.93
C ILE A 341 38.04 8.25 22.81
N ASP A 342 38.98 7.41 22.37
CA ASP A 342 40.38 7.79 22.16
C ASP A 342 40.53 8.85 21.06
N LEU A 343 39.75 8.75 19.96
CA LEU A 343 39.74 9.78 18.91
C LEU A 343 39.18 11.13 19.38
N ARG A 344 38.24 11.14 20.33
CA ARG A 344 37.74 12.37 20.96
C ARG A 344 38.76 12.94 21.94
N ALA A 345 39.40 12.10 22.75
CA ALA A 345 40.44 12.51 23.70
C ALA A 345 41.69 13.09 22.99
N ALA A 346 42.06 12.53 21.83
CA ALA A 346 43.18 13.02 21.01
C ALA A 346 42.89 14.31 20.22
N GLY A 347 41.78 15.02 20.49
CA GLY A 347 41.50 16.34 19.90
C GLY A 347 41.14 16.33 18.41
N CYS A 348 40.94 15.15 17.79
CA CYS A 348 40.55 15.05 16.38
C CYS A 348 39.09 15.45 16.10
N GLY A 349 38.26 15.59 17.13
CA GLY A 349 36.85 15.96 17.00
C GLY A 349 36.55 17.47 16.87
N THR A 350 37.45 18.35 17.33
CA THR A 350 37.16 19.80 17.49
C THR A 350 37.90 20.69 16.50
N SER A 351 39.02 20.23 15.91
CA SER A 351 39.82 21.01 14.97
C SER A 351 39.27 21.03 13.53
N LEU A 352 38.48 20.02 13.14
CA LEU A 352 37.94 19.89 11.79
C LEU A 352 36.65 20.68 11.52
N THR A 353 35.99 21.20 12.57
CA THR A 353 34.74 21.98 12.46
C THR A 353 34.92 23.48 12.68
N ARG A 354 35.95 23.94 13.43
CA ARG A 354 36.12 25.37 13.73
C ARG A 354 37.12 26.13 12.84
N ARG A 355 38.17 25.50 12.29
CA ARG A 355 39.18 26.22 11.46
C ARG A 355 38.96 26.17 9.95
N THR A 356 38.13 25.26 9.46
CA THR A 356 37.89 25.00 8.04
C THR A 356 36.72 25.78 7.44
N SER A 357 35.82 26.35 8.25
CA SER A 357 34.63 27.04 7.74
C SER A 357 34.89 28.48 7.26
N LEU A 358 35.92 29.16 7.76
CA LEU A 358 36.14 30.59 7.47
C LEU A 358 37.18 30.87 6.37
N ARG A 359 38.27 30.11 6.25
CA ARG A 359 39.30 30.36 5.21
C ARG A 359 39.04 29.65 3.88
N THR A 360 38.48 28.43 3.88
CA THR A 360 38.21 27.67 2.65
C THR A 360 36.95 28.14 1.91
N CYS A 361 35.95 28.66 2.65
CA CYS A 361 34.73 29.23 2.05
C CYS A 361 34.99 30.60 1.39
N ALA A 362 35.97 31.37 1.87
CA ALA A 362 36.36 32.65 1.28
C ALA A 362 37.09 32.47 -0.05
N ALA A 363 37.98 31.47 -0.17
CA ALA A 363 38.74 31.20 -1.41
C ALA A 363 37.90 30.55 -2.54
N LEU A 364 36.81 29.84 -2.23
CA LEU A 364 35.97 29.15 -3.22
C LEU A 364 34.66 29.89 -3.58
N ARG A 365 34.34 30.99 -2.89
CA ARG A 365 33.18 31.84 -3.21
C ARG A 365 33.29 32.61 -4.53
N PRO A 366 34.42 33.25 -4.89
CA PRO A 366 34.49 34.01 -6.15
C PRO A 366 34.42 33.10 -7.39
N LEU A 367 34.96 31.88 -7.33
CA LEU A 367 34.93 30.93 -8.47
C LEU A 367 33.55 30.30 -8.72
N ARG A 368 32.74 30.08 -7.67
CA ARG A 368 31.37 29.55 -7.82
C ARG A 368 30.38 30.59 -8.32
N ILE A 369 30.53 31.85 -7.92
CA ILE A 369 29.64 32.94 -8.38
C ILE A 369 29.96 33.29 -9.85
N LEU A 370 31.24 33.39 -10.22
CA LEU A 370 31.65 33.66 -11.60
C LEU A 370 31.28 32.51 -12.57
N ARG A 371 31.42 31.23 -12.18
CA ARG A 371 30.96 30.11 -13.03
C ARG A 371 29.44 30.06 -13.20
N ARG A 372 28.67 30.40 -12.17
CA ARG A 372 27.19 30.41 -12.25
C ARG A 372 26.66 31.60 -13.07
N TRP A 373 27.35 32.73 -13.03
CA TRP A 373 27.01 33.90 -13.85
C TRP A 373 27.40 33.71 -15.32
N LYS A 374 28.59 33.18 -15.62
CA LYS A 374 29.04 32.94 -17.01
C LYS A 374 28.22 31.86 -17.72
N LEU A 375 27.77 30.81 -17.02
CA LEU A 375 26.87 29.78 -17.60
C LEU A 375 25.44 30.30 -17.82
N ARG A 376 24.91 31.14 -16.91
CA ARG A 376 23.57 31.73 -17.10
C ARG A 376 23.56 32.76 -18.22
N SER A 377 24.62 33.55 -18.40
CA SER A 377 24.68 34.54 -19.49
C SER A 377 24.87 33.90 -20.88
N THR A 378 25.64 32.81 -20.99
CA THR A 378 25.78 32.07 -22.26
C THR A 378 24.52 31.30 -22.64
N VAL A 379 23.84 30.64 -21.69
CA VAL A 379 22.56 29.95 -21.97
C VAL A 379 21.45 30.96 -22.34
N ARG A 380 21.40 32.13 -21.69
CA ARG A 380 20.42 33.17 -22.00
C ARG A 380 20.69 33.86 -23.35
N ARG A 381 21.96 34.06 -23.74
CA ARG A 381 22.32 34.57 -25.08
C ARG A 381 22.06 33.54 -26.19
N ARG A 382 22.25 32.25 -25.93
CA ARG A 382 21.95 31.18 -26.91
C ARG A 382 20.44 30.95 -27.08
N MET A 383 19.64 31.12 -26.03
CA MET A 383 18.17 31.05 -26.13
C MET A 383 17.55 32.28 -26.82
N HIS A 384 18.15 33.48 -26.70
CA HIS A 384 17.68 34.65 -27.44
C HIS A 384 18.03 34.60 -28.93
N ARG A 385 19.13 33.95 -29.33
CA ARG A 385 19.48 33.77 -30.76
C ARG A 385 18.68 32.67 -31.47
N MET A 386 18.03 31.74 -30.76
CA MET A 386 17.20 30.70 -31.36
C MET A 386 15.71 31.05 -31.45
N ARG A 387 15.29 32.22 -30.97
CA ARG A 387 13.94 32.74 -31.21
C ARG A 387 14.00 33.74 -32.36
N GLY A 388 13.90 33.22 -33.58
CA GLY A 388 13.61 34.03 -34.76
C GLY A 388 12.29 34.81 -34.59
N PRO A 389 12.07 35.86 -35.39
CA PRO A 389 10.93 36.75 -35.24
C PRO A 389 9.61 36.00 -35.47
N VAL A 390 8.85 35.80 -34.40
CA VAL A 390 7.47 35.32 -34.47
C VAL A 390 6.60 36.48 -34.94
N ARG A 391 6.20 36.43 -36.21
CA ARG A 391 5.13 37.26 -36.79
C ARG A 391 3.88 37.17 -35.90
N ARG A 392 3.48 38.30 -35.30
CA ARG A 392 2.18 38.43 -34.60
C ARG A 392 1.06 38.44 -35.64
N GLY A 393 0.50 37.27 -35.93
CA GLY A 393 -0.79 37.14 -36.60
C GLY A 393 -1.92 37.30 -35.59
N SER A 394 -2.64 38.42 -35.66
CA SER A 394 -3.84 38.69 -34.91
C SER A 394 -5.03 37.91 -35.49
N THR A 395 -5.58 36.95 -34.75
CA THR A 395 -6.94 36.48 -35.00
C THR A 395 -7.69 36.40 -33.69
N ARG A 396 -8.46 37.47 -33.43
CA ARG A 396 -9.61 37.46 -32.51
C ARG A 396 -10.59 36.39 -33.02
N ARG A 397 -10.81 35.31 -32.27
CA ARG A 397 -12.03 34.50 -32.39
C ARG A 397 -12.95 34.84 -31.23
N ARG A 398 -14.04 35.53 -31.58
CA ARG A 398 -15.24 35.73 -30.76
C ARG A 398 -15.89 34.36 -30.53
N TYR A 399 -16.22 34.03 -29.30
CA TYR A 399 -17.25 33.03 -28.99
C TYR A 399 -18.59 33.77 -28.91
N PRO A 400 -19.62 33.40 -29.69
CA PRO A 400 -20.97 33.85 -29.41
C PRO A 400 -21.58 33.01 -28.28
N ALA A 401 -22.27 33.71 -27.39
CA ALA A 401 -23.18 33.13 -26.42
C ALA A 401 -24.34 32.42 -27.14
N SER A 402 -24.72 31.25 -26.64
CA SER A 402 -25.99 30.61 -26.98
C SER A 402 -26.70 30.20 -25.68
N THR A 403 -27.56 31.09 -25.22
CA THR A 403 -28.76 30.82 -24.45
C THR A 403 -29.74 30.00 -25.29
N THR A 404 -30.22 28.86 -24.79
CA THR A 404 -31.60 28.37 -25.00
C THR A 404 -31.91 27.19 -24.06
N ARG A 405 -32.92 27.40 -23.20
CA ARG A 405 -33.76 26.34 -22.60
C ARG A 405 -34.61 25.70 -23.71
N PRO A 406 -34.99 24.42 -23.55
CA PRO A 406 -36.42 24.09 -23.46
C PRO A 406 -36.68 23.18 -22.24
N ALA A 407 -37.67 23.49 -21.42
CA ALA A 407 -39.09 23.11 -21.56
C ALA A 407 -39.32 21.61 -21.26
N ALA A 408 -40.10 21.42 -20.20
CA ALA A 408 -40.54 20.15 -19.68
C ALA A 408 -41.38 19.38 -20.71
N THR A 409 -41.24 18.06 -20.71
CA THR A 409 -42.32 17.16 -21.13
C THR A 409 -42.33 15.95 -20.22
N ASP A 410 -43.50 15.79 -19.64
CA ASP A 410 -43.98 14.70 -18.82
C ASP A 410 -44.17 13.43 -19.69
N VAL A 411 -44.46 12.33 -19.00
CA VAL A 411 -45.17 11.13 -19.49
C VAL A 411 -44.35 9.86 -19.76
N ARG A 412 -44.77 8.83 -19.00
CA ARG A 412 -44.84 7.37 -19.25
C ARG A 412 -43.82 6.43 -18.58
N ARG A 413 -44.32 5.89 -17.46
CA ARG A 413 -44.09 4.55 -16.91
C ARG A 413 -43.85 3.47 -17.99
N CYS A 414 -42.73 2.76 -17.88
CA CYS A 414 -42.53 1.44 -18.48
C CYS A 414 -42.57 0.36 -17.39
N ARG A 415 -43.51 -0.59 -17.55
CA ARG A 415 -43.59 -1.87 -16.83
C ARG A 415 -42.42 -2.78 -17.23
N PRO A 416 -41.88 -3.62 -16.32
CA PRO A 416 -40.92 -4.66 -16.70
C PRO A 416 -41.68 -5.89 -17.23
N GLY A 417 -41.50 -6.18 -18.51
CA GLY A 417 -42.01 -7.37 -19.17
C GLY A 417 -40.90 -8.34 -19.54
N ARG A 418 -41.19 -9.62 -19.29
CA ARG A 418 -40.66 -10.84 -19.93
C ARG A 418 -39.29 -11.37 -19.51
N ARG A 419 -39.43 -12.45 -18.74
CA ARG A 419 -38.49 -13.56 -18.50
C ARG A 419 -37.91 -14.08 -19.82
N LEU A 420 -36.59 -14.14 -19.90
CA LEU A 420 -35.88 -15.03 -20.82
C LEU A 420 -35.39 -16.24 -20.03
N GLY A 421 -35.72 -17.43 -20.55
CA GLY A 421 -35.46 -18.72 -19.95
C GLY A 421 -33.97 -19.04 -19.92
N TRP A 422 -33.55 -19.65 -18.81
CA TRP A 422 -32.26 -20.32 -18.71
C TRP A 422 -32.45 -21.81 -18.99
N PRO A 423 -31.58 -22.45 -19.79
CA PRO A 423 -31.70 -23.86 -20.12
C PRO A 423 -31.36 -24.73 -18.90
N ARG A 424 -32.23 -25.72 -18.66
CA ARG A 424 -32.03 -26.83 -17.72
C ARG A 424 -30.75 -27.57 -18.08
N ARG A 425 -29.77 -27.61 -17.17
CA ARG A 425 -28.72 -28.63 -17.20
C ARG A 425 -29.19 -29.87 -16.45
N THR A 426 -28.99 -30.97 -17.15
CA THR A 426 -29.26 -32.37 -16.85
C THR A 426 -28.67 -32.83 -15.52
N THR A 427 -29.49 -33.58 -14.80
CA THR A 427 -29.16 -34.45 -13.67
C THR A 427 -28.18 -35.54 -14.10
N GLY A 428 -27.00 -35.56 -13.49
CA GLY A 428 -26.11 -36.72 -13.46
C GLY A 428 -26.05 -37.24 -12.03
N LEU A 429 -26.63 -38.42 -11.81
CA LEU A 429 -26.42 -39.28 -10.64
C LEU A 429 -24.92 -39.52 -10.44
N TRP A 430 -24.42 -39.58 -9.21
CA TRP A 430 -23.44 -40.57 -8.73
C TRP A 430 -23.52 -40.63 -7.18
N PRO A 431 -23.19 -41.78 -6.56
CA PRO A 431 -23.85 -42.27 -5.35
C PRO A 431 -23.09 -41.98 -4.05
N SER A 432 -23.82 -42.15 -2.96
CA SER A 432 -23.37 -42.22 -1.58
C SER A 432 -22.45 -43.42 -1.34
N THR A 433 -21.31 -43.18 -0.70
CA THR A 433 -20.62 -44.19 0.12
C THR A 433 -20.20 -43.57 1.45
N ASP A 434 -20.74 -44.16 2.51
CA ASP A 434 -20.20 -44.15 3.87
C ASP A 434 -18.75 -44.64 3.89
N ALA A 435 -17.89 -44.02 4.71
CA ALA A 435 -16.93 -44.75 5.53
C ALA A 435 -16.23 -43.87 6.59
N ARG A 436 -16.20 -44.47 7.78
CA ARG A 436 -15.59 -44.16 9.07
C ARG A 436 -14.11 -43.69 9.08
N ARG A 437 -13.82 -42.93 10.16
CA ARG A 437 -12.61 -42.89 11.02
C ARG A 437 -11.36 -43.66 10.55
N SER A 438 -10.21 -42.96 10.53
CA SER A 438 -9.00 -43.34 11.29
C SER A 438 -7.90 -42.28 11.18
N ALA A 439 -7.13 -42.17 12.24
CA ALA A 439 -6.02 -41.25 12.46
C ALA A 439 -4.75 -41.64 11.65
N GLY A 440 -3.84 -40.69 11.42
CA GLY A 440 -2.51 -41.03 10.88
C GLY A 440 -1.69 -39.86 10.35
N THR A 441 -0.81 -39.34 11.20
CA THR A 441 0.61 -39.03 10.92
C THR A 441 1.01 -38.39 9.58
N TRP A 442 1.37 -37.10 9.65
CA TRP A 442 2.15 -36.40 8.62
C TRP A 442 3.61 -36.88 8.61
N ARG A 443 4.05 -37.52 7.53
CA ARG A 443 5.47 -37.83 7.25
C ARG A 443 5.96 -37.06 6.02
N ARG A 444 7.10 -36.38 6.22
CA ARG A 444 7.92 -35.68 5.23
C ARG A 444 8.20 -36.53 3.99
N ARG A 445 8.08 -35.97 2.78
CA ARG A 445 8.75 -36.48 1.58
C ARG A 445 9.90 -35.56 1.18
N ARG A 446 11.08 -36.17 1.07
CA ARG A 446 12.31 -35.61 0.52
C ARG A 446 12.25 -35.66 -1.01
N VAL A 447 12.99 -34.72 -1.58
CA VAL A 447 13.40 -34.61 -2.98
C VAL A 447 14.29 -35.79 -3.36
N CYS A 448 14.07 -36.37 -4.54
CA CYS A 448 15.07 -37.15 -5.28
C CYS A 448 15.11 -36.62 -6.72
N THR A 449 16.25 -36.07 -7.08
CA THR A 449 16.77 -35.89 -8.44
C THR A 449 17.43 -37.19 -8.88
N CYS A 450 17.29 -37.57 -10.16
CA CYS A 450 18.31 -38.30 -10.92
C CYS A 450 18.09 -38.14 -12.42
N ASP A 451 19.23 -37.92 -13.09
CA ASP A 451 19.50 -37.71 -14.51
C ASP A 451 19.47 -38.99 -15.37
N ARG A 452 19.67 -38.76 -16.69
CA ARG A 452 20.07 -39.66 -17.82
C ARG A 452 18.93 -40.34 -18.59
N GLU A 453 18.94 -40.47 -19.92
CA GLU A 453 19.85 -40.14 -21.03
C GLU A 453 19.03 -40.20 -22.35
N PRO A 454 19.50 -39.67 -23.50
CA PRO A 454 18.74 -39.64 -24.75
C PRO A 454 18.88 -40.94 -25.56
N VAL A 455 17.75 -41.46 -26.06
CA VAL A 455 17.70 -42.67 -26.90
C VAL A 455 18.04 -42.35 -28.36
N GLU A 456 19.00 -43.12 -28.84
CA GLU A 456 19.58 -43.17 -30.17
C GLU A 456 18.60 -43.76 -31.20
N ALA A 457 18.37 -43.05 -32.31
CA ALA A 457 17.55 -43.50 -33.42
C ALA A 457 18.36 -44.41 -34.35
N ARG A 458 18.01 -45.69 -34.42
CA ARG A 458 18.49 -46.61 -35.46
C ARG A 458 17.42 -46.92 -36.51
N ARG A 459 17.92 -46.98 -37.73
CA ARG A 459 17.30 -47.13 -39.04
C ARG A 459 16.86 -48.56 -39.35
N ARG A 460 15.73 -48.66 -40.10
CA ARG A 460 15.47 -49.55 -41.26
C ARG A 460 15.36 -51.08 -41.00
N PRO A 461 14.97 -51.90 -42.01
CA PRO A 461 13.73 -51.86 -42.81
C PRO A 461 13.11 -53.28 -43.01
N LYS A 462 11.84 -53.32 -43.41
CA LYS A 462 11.15 -54.22 -44.37
C LYS A 462 9.72 -54.47 -43.93
#